data_AF-A0A7K3RFI4-F1
#
_entry.id   AF-A0A7K3RFI4-F1
#
_cell.length_a   1.000
_cell.length_b   1.000
_cell.length_c   1.000
_cell.angle_alpha   90.00
_cell.angle_beta   90.00
_cell.angle_gamma   90.00
#
_symmetry.space_group_name_H-M   'P 1'
#
loop_
_entity.id
_entity.type
_entity.pdbx_description
1 polymer ?
#
loop_
_entity_poly.entity_id
_entity_poly.type
_entity_poly.pdbx_seq_one_letter_code
_entity_poly.pdbx_strand_id
1 'polypeptide(L)' 'GGELHRTALLGRAPGAVVAAGEGPGAGAEFPLLVDRPQVGGEPTAYVCRHFVCDAPTTDAAELAVKLGG' A
#
# COMPACT_ATOMS: atom_id res chain seq x y z
N GLY A 1 5.32 -6.61 -6.69
CA GLY A 1 4.95 -5.23 -6.29
C GLY A 1 4.26 -4.43 -7.38
N GLY A 2 4.62 -4.61 -8.66
CA GLY A 2 4.16 -3.73 -9.75
C GLY A 2 2.64 -3.63 -9.92
N GLU A 3 1.88 -4.69 -9.68
CA GLU A 3 0.41 -4.67 -9.82
C GLU A 3 -0.26 -3.80 -8.75
N LEU A 4 0.05 -4.01 -7.46
CA LEU A 4 -0.49 -3.20 -6.37
C LEU A 4 -0.08 -1.73 -6.50
N HIS A 5 1.17 -1.46 -6.90
CA HIS A 5 1.64 -0.10 -7.12
C HIS A 5 0.87 0.60 -8.25
N ARG A 6 0.66 -0.10 -9.37
CA ARG A 6 -0.15 0.41 -10.48
C ARG A 6 -1.59 0.69 -10.04
N THR A 7 -2.22 -0.23 -9.32
CA THR A 7 -3.57 -0.05 -8.80
C THR A 7 -3.65 1.16 -7.86
N ALA A 8 -2.66 1.35 -6.99
CA ALA A 8 -2.61 2.49 -6.08
C ALA A 8 -2.58 3.83 -6.83
N LEU A 9 -1.76 3.94 -7.89
CA LEU A 9 -1.65 5.14 -8.72
C LEU A 9 -2.91 5.45 -9.55
N LEU A 10 -3.74 4.43 -9.83
CA LEU A 10 -4.99 4.57 -10.58
C LEU A 10 -6.22 4.80 -9.69
N GLY A 11 -6.04 4.76 -8.36
CA GLY A 11 -7.11 4.98 -7.40
C GLY A 11 -7.73 6.37 -7.50
N ARG A 12 -8.99 6.51 -7.05
CA ARG A 12 -9.76 7.76 -7.16
C ARG A 12 -9.90 8.51 -5.85
N ALA A 13 -9.26 8.05 -4.78
CA ALA A 13 -9.25 8.71 -3.48
C ALA A 13 -8.55 10.09 -3.56
N PRO A 14 -9.28 11.22 -3.41
CA PRO A 14 -8.69 12.54 -3.54
C PRO A 14 -7.63 12.79 -2.46
N GLY A 15 -6.48 13.32 -2.86
CA GLY A 15 -5.38 13.62 -1.94
C GLY A 15 -4.61 12.39 -1.43
N ALA A 16 -4.84 11.20 -2.01
CA ALA A 16 -4.07 10.01 -1.68
C ALA A 16 -2.59 10.18 -2.08
N VAL A 17 -1.70 9.77 -1.18
CA VAL A 17 -0.25 9.71 -1.41
C VAL A 17 0.16 8.25 -1.48
N VAL A 18 0.92 7.89 -2.50
CA VAL A 18 1.45 6.52 -2.68
C VAL A 18 2.93 6.52 -2.32
N ALA A 19 3.28 5.77 -1.28
CA ALA A 19 4.66 5.41 -0.97
C ALA A 19 4.88 3.94 -1.34
N ALA A 20 5.98 3.64 -2.03
CA ALA A 20 6.33 2.29 -2.41
C ALA A 20 7.83 2.08 -2.22
N GLY A 21 8.19 0.89 -1.76
CA GLY A 21 9.58 0.48 -1.60
C GLY A 21 9.71 -1.01 -1.86
N GLU A 22 10.93 -1.44 -2.11
CA GLU A 22 11.23 -2.82 -2.51
C GLU A 22 11.95 -3.57 -1.38
N GLY A 23 11.48 -4.78 -1.10
CA GLY A 23 12.11 -5.69 -0.15
C GLY A 23 12.03 -5.24 1.32
N PRO A 24 12.68 -5.99 2.22
CA PRO A 24 12.57 -5.80 3.66
C PRO A 24 13.21 -4.49 4.18
N GLY A 25 14.05 -3.84 3.37
CA GLY A 25 14.72 -2.58 3.70
C GLY A 25 13.91 -1.33 3.40
N ALA A 26 12.72 -1.45 2.81
CA ALA A 26 11.91 -0.33 2.35
C ALA A 26 11.60 0.71 3.45
N GLY A 27 11.46 0.27 4.71
CA GLY A 27 11.24 1.16 5.85
C GLY A 27 12.42 2.07 6.21
N ALA A 28 13.65 1.70 5.81
CA ALA A 28 14.83 2.53 6.01
C ALA A 28 14.92 3.69 5.01
N GLU A 29 14.45 3.47 3.78
CA GLU A 29 14.38 4.49 2.73
C GLU A 29 13.15 5.39 2.91
N PHE A 30 12.00 4.78 3.18
CA PHE A 30 10.74 5.47 3.37
C PHE A 30 10.21 5.23 4.78
N PRO A 31 10.32 6.21 5.70
CA PRO A 31 9.78 6.09 7.05
C PRO A 31 8.29 5.75 7.11
N LEU A 32 7.54 6.11 6.06
CA LEU A 32 6.13 5.75 5.90
C LEU A 32 5.88 4.24 5.77
N LEU A 33 6.92 3.44 5.49
CA LEU A 33 6.86 1.98 5.35
C LEU A 33 7.38 1.24 6.59
N VAL A 34 7.81 1.95 7.62
CA VAL A 34 8.15 1.35 8.92
C VAL A 34 6.91 0.64 9.48
N ASP A 35 7.13 -0.55 10.05
CA ASP A 35 6.09 -1.43 10.60
C ASP A 35 4.98 -1.84 9.62
N ARG A 36 5.26 -1.77 8.32
CA ARG A 36 4.35 -2.20 7.24
C ARG A 36 5.00 -3.29 6.39
N PRO A 37 5.31 -4.46 6.98
CA PRO A 37 6.02 -5.51 6.29
C PRO A 37 5.16 -6.15 5.20
N GLN A 38 5.80 -6.95 4.36
CA GLN A 38 5.10 -7.89 3.50
C GLN A 38 4.40 -8.97 4.34
N VAL A 39 3.16 -9.31 3.98
CA VAL A 39 2.40 -10.41 4.58
C VAL A 39 2.70 -11.69 3.81
N GLY A 40 3.21 -12.72 4.49
CA GLY A 40 3.52 -14.00 3.87
C GLY A 40 4.63 -13.95 2.80
N GLY A 41 5.46 -12.88 2.80
CA GLY A 41 6.46 -12.65 1.75
C GLY A 41 5.91 -12.05 0.46
N GLU A 42 4.60 -11.79 0.40
CA GLU A 42 3.94 -11.26 -0.80
C GLU A 42 3.92 -9.71 -0.80
N PRO A 43 3.90 -9.07 -1.98
CA PRO A 43 3.64 -7.64 -2.08
C PRO A 43 2.36 -7.26 -1.32
N THR A 44 2.43 -6.27 -0.45
CA THR A 44 1.33 -5.91 0.45
C THR A 44 1.07 -4.41 0.38
N ALA A 45 -0.20 -4.03 0.29
CA ALA A 45 -0.65 -2.65 0.33
C ALA A 45 -1.36 -2.33 1.65
N TYR A 46 -1.06 -1.14 2.16
CA TYR A 46 -1.65 -0.57 3.38
C TYR A 46 -2.34 0.74 3.01
N VAL A 47 -3.66 0.81 3.19
CA VAL A 47 -4.42 2.05 2.98
C VAL A 47 -4.73 2.65 4.34
N CYS A 48 -4.25 3.86 4.57
CA CYS A 48 -4.39 4.53 5.87
C CYS A 48 -5.13 5.85 5.76
N ARG A 49 -6.00 6.10 6.73
CA ARG A 49 -6.87 7.27 6.85
C ARG A 49 -6.83 7.72 8.31
N HIS A 50 -6.63 9.00 8.54
CA HIS A 50 -6.60 9.56 9.91
C HIS A 50 -5.67 8.79 10.87
N PHE A 51 -4.46 8.44 10.41
CA PHE A 51 -3.45 7.68 11.17
C PHE A 51 -3.84 6.22 11.51
N VAL A 52 -4.94 5.71 10.97
CA VAL A 52 -5.37 4.32 11.11
C VAL A 52 -5.31 3.63 9.76
N CYS A 53 -4.82 2.40 9.72
CA CYS A 53 -4.78 1.61 8.49
C CYS A 53 -5.87 0.55 8.50
N ASP A 54 -6.46 0.32 7.35
CA ASP A 54 -7.31 -0.85 7.13
C ASP A 54 -6.45 -2.13 7.21
N ALA A 55 -7.12 -3.29 7.26
CA ALA A 55 -6.41 -4.57 7.13
C ALA A 55 -5.54 -4.57 5.87
N PRO A 56 -4.28 -5.03 5.94
CA PRO A 56 -3.41 -5.13 4.77
C PRO A 56 -4.00 -6.05 3.73
N THR A 57 -3.74 -5.77 2.46
CA THR A 57 -4.16 -6.65 1.35
C THR A 57 -3.01 -6.92 0.39
N THR A 58 -2.99 -8.14 -0.14
CA THR A 58 -2.13 -8.56 -1.24
C THR A 58 -2.89 -8.61 -2.57
N ASP A 59 -4.19 -8.31 -2.56
CA ASP A 59 -5.07 -8.35 -3.73
C ASP A 59 -5.29 -6.95 -4.32
N ALA A 60 -5.03 -6.82 -5.62
CA ALA A 60 -5.24 -5.60 -6.37
C ALA A 60 -6.72 -5.20 -6.48
N ALA A 61 -7.64 -6.16 -6.57
CA ALA A 61 -9.07 -5.86 -6.63
C ALA A 61 -9.57 -5.27 -5.31
N GLU A 62 -9.17 -5.86 -4.18
CA GLU A 62 -9.49 -5.33 -2.85
C GLU A 62 -8.87 -3.93 -2.65
N LEU A 63 -7.63 -3.73 -3.10
CA LEU A 63 -6.99 -2.42 -3.05
C LEU A 63 -7.75 -1.36 -3.85
N ALA A 64 -8.22 -1.69 -5.05
CA ALA A 64 -9.00 -0.76 -5.88
C ALA A 64 -10.26 -0.29 -5.15
N VAL A 65 -11.01 -1.21 -4.54
CA VAL A 65 -12.20 -0.89 -3.74
C VAL A 65 -11.87 0.06 -2.59
N LYS A 66 -10.78 -0.20 -1.85
CA LYS A 66 -10.32 0.66 -0.74
C LYS A 66 -9.95 2.08 -1.20
N LEU A 67 -9.59 2.25 -2.47
CA LEU A 67 -9.20 3.52 -3.09
C LEU A 67 -10.33 4.18 -3.91
N GLY A 68 -11.55 3.64 -3.86
CA GLY A 68 -12.70 4.18 -4.58
C GLY A 68 -12.66 3.96 -6.10
N GLY A 69 -11.95 2.92 -6.54
CA GLY A 69 -11.87 2.45 -7.93
C GLY A 69 -13.03 1.54 -8.30
#